data_AF-A0A0P0G713-F1
#
_entry.id   AF-A0A0P0G713-F1
#
_cell.length_a   1.000
_cell.length_b   1.000
_cell.length_c   1.000
_cell.angle_alpha   90.00
_cell.angle_beta   90.00
_cell.angle_gamma   90.00
#
_symmetry.space_group_name_H-M   'P 1'
#
loop_
_entity.id
_entity.type
_entity.pdbx_description
1 polymer ?
#
loop_
_entity_poly.entity_id
_entity_poly.type
_entity_poly.pdbx_seq_one_letter_code
_entity_poly.pdbx_strand_id
1 'polypeptide(L)'
;MEEEKCLKYYWSKIILITGIAFILTTCMYINRKSKEQHAKENGNEPYKALSVKYQDSIYRMVLRSNDIVLKMKYPDEFLRTLKDSGVLNIDSATFYELRKDIVTPQPLIDSIFKGNVDTLLSHFFDDNGFIAFELSYDEEKYLIDILYRNKILVNVACESGYLYIDN
;
A
#
# COMPACT_ATOMS: atom_id res chain seq x y z
N MET A 1 -25.31 -48.70 27.45
CA MET A 1 -25.94 -47.94 26.33
C MET A 1 -25.65 -46.43 26.40
N GLU A 2 -25.30 -45.86 27.56
CA GLU A 2 -24.92 -44.44 27.68
C GLU A 2 -23.45 -44.13 27.30
N GLU A 3 -22.51 -45.04 27.58
CA GLU A 3 -21.08 -44.82 27.29
C GLU A 3 -20.76 -44.73 25.78
N GLU A 4 -21.41 -45.54 24.93
CA GLU A 4 -21.26 -45.48 23.47
C GLU A 4 -21.77 -44.15 22.88
N LYS A 5 -22.82 -43.56 23.46
CA LYS A 5 -23.34 -42.25 23.03
C LYS A 5 -22.35 -41.13 23.37
N CYS A 6 -21.70 -41.22 24.52
CA CYS A 6 -20.70 -40.23 24.96
C CYS A 6 -19.46 -40.26 24.05
N LEU A 7 -18.96 -41.46 23.72
CA LEU A 7 -17.84 -41.65 22.80
C LEU A 7 -18.15 -41.14 21.38
N LYS A 8 -19.30 -41.50 20.80
CA LYS A 8 -19.70 -40.99 19.47
C LYS A 8 -19.82 -39.47 19.42
N TYR A 9 -20.35 -38.86 20.49
CA TYR A 9 -20.46 -37.41 20.59
C TYR A 9 -19.08 -36.72 20.68
N TYR A 10 -18.15 -37.31 21.43
CA TYR A 10 -16.79 -36.80 21.57
C TYR A 10 -15.99 -36.89 20.26
N TRP A 11 -16.06 -38.04 19.57
CA TRP A 11 -15.44 -38.24 18.26
C TRP A 11 -16.03 -37.30 17.19
N SER A 12 -17.35 -37.08 17.21
CA SER A 12 -18.00 -36.13 16.31
C SER A 12 -17.52 -34.68 16.54
N LYS A 13 -17.36 -34.26 17.80
CA LYS A 13 -16.78 -32.95 18.14
C LYS A 13 -15.33 -32.78 17.68
N ILE A 14 -14.49 -33.79 17.85
CA ILE A 14 -13.09 -33.75 17.41
C ILE A 14 -13.00 -33.60 15.89
N ILE A 15 -13.81 -34.35 15.14
CA ILE A 15 -13.85 -34.26 13.67
C ILE A 15 -14.29 -32.85 13.24
N LEU A 16 -15.28 -32.27 13.92
CA LEU A 16 -15.79 -30.93 13.61
C LEU A 16 -14.75 -29.84 13.91
N ILE A 17 -14.04 -29.91 15.04
CA ILE A 17 -12.96 -28.96 15.38
C ILE A 17 -11.80 -29.07 14.40
N THR A 18 -11.38 -30.31 14.07
CA THR A 18 -10.30 -30.55 13.11
C THR A 18 -10.68 -30.04 11.72
N GLY A 19 -11.93 -30.22 11.30
CA GLY A 19 -12.45 -29.68 10.04
C GLY A 19 -12.40 -28.16 9.98
N ILE A 20 -12.85 -27.46 11.03
CA ILE A 20 -12.80 -25.99 11.09
C ILE A 20 -11.35 -25.50 11.09
N ALA A 21 -10.46 -26.13 11.87
CA ALA A 21 -9.05 -25.78 11.89
C ALA A 21 -8.40 -25.95 10.51
N PHE A 22 -8.74 -27.01 9.78
CA PHE A 22 -8.23 -27.26 8.43
C PHE A 22 -8.75 -26.23 7.41
N ILE A 23 -10.03 -25.84 7.52
CA ILE A 23 -10.60 -24.78 6.69
C ILE A 23 -9.92 -23.45 6.98
N LEU A 24 -9.71 -23.10 8.25
CA LEU A 24 -9.04 -21.86 8.64
C LEU A 24 -7.59 -21.81 8.12
N THR A 25 -6.84 -22.91 8.24
CA THR A 25 -5.46 -22.97 7.72
C THR A 25 -5.41 -22.90 6.20
N THR A 26 -6.33 -23.55 5.48
CA THR A 26 -6.42 -23.40 4.02
C THR A 26 -6.84 -21.99 3.59
N CYS A 27 -7.80 -21.36 4.28
CA CYS A 27 -8.17 -19.97 4.04
C CYS A 27 -6.99 -19.01 4.27
N MET A 28 -6.23 -19.18 5.36
CA MET A 28 -5.02 -18.39 5.62
C MET A 28 -3.95 -18.62 4.56
N TYR A 29 -3.74 -19.87 4.13
CA TYR A 29 -2.77 -20.22 3.09
C TYR A 29 -3.12 -19.59 1.73
N ILE A 30 -4.38 -19.67 1.30
CA ILE A 30 -4.85 -19.07 0.04
C ILE A 30 -4.69 -17.55 0.09
N ASN A 31 -5.08 -16.91 1.20
CA ASN A 31 -4.95 -15.46 1.36
C ASN A 31 -3.48 -15.02 1.32
N ARG A 32 -2.58 -15.77 1.98
CA ARG A 32 -1.13 -15.52 1.93
C ARG A 32 -0.57 -15.66 0.52
N LYS A 33 -0.91 -16.73 -0.21
CA LYS A 33 -0.44 -16.96 -1.58
C LYS A 33 -0.91 -15.85 -2.53
N SER A 34 -2.16 -15.41 -2.40
CA SER A 34 -2.69 -14.27 -3.18
C SER A 34 -1.89 -13.00 -2.90
N LYS A 35 -1.62 -12.67 -1.63
CA LYS A 35 -0.79 -11.51 -1.25
C LYS A 35 0.63 -11.60 -1.81
N GLU A 36 1.26 -12.76 -1.75
CA GLU A 36 2.62 -12.99 -2.28
C GLU A 36 2.67 -12.85 -3.82
N GLN A 37 1.66 -13.36 -4.53
CA GLN A 37 1.59 -13.24 -5.99
C GLN A 37 1.40 -11.78 -6.43
N HIS A 38 0.50 -11.04 -5.78
CA HIS A 38 0.32 -9.62 -6.06
C HIS A 38 1.52 -8.78 -5.65
N ALA A 39 2.25 -9.13 -4.58
CA ALA A 39 3.49 -8.44 -4.22
C ALA A 39 4.58 -8.61 -5.28
N LYS A 40 4.66 -9.77 -5.95
CA LYS A 40 5.57 -10.01 -7.08
C LYS A 40 5.15 -9.24 -8.34
N GLU A 41 3.86 -9.16 -8.64
CA GLU A 41 3.34 -8.39 -9.79
C GLU A 41 3.50 -6.88 -9.58
N ASN A 42 3.25 -6.37 -8.36
CA ASN A 42 3.41 -4.95 -8.00
C ASN A 42 4.87 -4.52 -7.82
N GLY A 43 5.85 -5.44 -7.84
CA GLY A 43 7.27 -5.12 -7.60
C GLY A 43 7.84 -4.11 -8.61
N ASN A 44 7.24 -4.02 -9.79
CA ASN A 44 7.62 -3.11 -10.85
C ASN A 44 6.63 -1.95 -11.06
N GLU A 45 5.56 -1.82 -10.26
CA GLU A 45 4.64 -0.67 -10.41
C GLU A 45 5.19 0.56 -9.67
N PRO A 46 5.13 1.75 -10.28
CA PRO A 46 5.53 2.99 -9.62
C PRO A 46 4.59 3.32 -8.46
N TYR A 47 5.07 4.15 -7.55
CA TYR A 47 4.25 4.70 -6.48
C TYR A 47 3.06 5.49 -7.04
N LYS A 48 1.95 5.43 -6.32
CA LYS A 48 0.71 6.13 -6.64
C LYS A 48 0.36 7.06 -5.51
N ALA A 49 0.00 8.30 -5.82
CA ALA A 49 -0.52 9.23 -4.81
C ALA A 49 -2.00 9.55 -5.07
N LEU A 50 -2.85 9.39 -4.05
CA LEU A 50 -4.27 9.77 -4.14
C LEU A 50 -4.76 10.47 -2.88
N SER A 51 -5.91 11.12 -3.03
CA SER A 51 -6.63 11.75 -1.93
C SER A 51 -7.72 10.82 -1.45
N VAL A 52 -7.82 10.67 -0.14
CA VAL A 52 -8.75 9.76 0.52
C VAL A 52 -9.55 10.54 1.53
N LYS A 53 -10.88 10.40 1.51
CA LYS A 53 -11.77 10.97 2.51
C LYS A 53 -12.10 9.93 3.57
N TYR A 54 -11.88 10.28 4.82
CA TYR A 54 -12.32 9.53 5.98
C TYR A 54 -12.97 10.49 6.97
N GLN A 55 -14.21 10.18 7.37
CA GLN A 55 -15.07 11.09 8.13
C GLN A 55 -15.16 12.46 7.43
N ASP A 56 -14.81 13.54 8.13
CA ASP A 56 -14.90 14.92 7.64
C ASP A 56 -13.56 15.45 7.11
N SER A 57 -12.55 14.59 6.97
CA SER A 57 -11.19 14.99 6.58
C SER A 57 -10.72 14.29 5.30
N ILE A 58 -9.87 14.99 4.54
CA ILE A 58 -9.21 14.46 3.34
C ILE A 58 -7.73 14.31 3.65
N TYR A 59 -7.20 13.13 3.39
CA TYR A 59 -5.81 12.76 3.59
C TYR A 59 -5.16 12.46 2.25
N ARG A 60 -3.95 12.95 2.06
CA ARG A 60 -3.12 12.56 0.91
C ARG A 60 -2.31 11.33 1.30
N MET A 61 -2.29 10.33 0.43
CA MET A 61 -1.58 9.07 0.68
C MET A 61 -0.69 8.69 -0.50
N VAL A 62 0.48 8.13 -0.20
CA VAL A 62 1.42 7.57 -1.18
C VAL A 62 1.47 6.06 -0.99
N LEU A 63 1.04 5.33 -2.02
CA LEU A 63 0.84 3.89 -1.99
C LEU A 63 1.76 3.19 -2.99
N ARG A 64 2.28 2.03 -2.58
CA ARG A 64 2.89 1.05 -3.46
C ARG A 64 2.21 -0.30 -3.28
N SER A 65 2.66 -1.09 -2.30
CA SER A 65 2.08 -2.42 -2.03
C SER A 65 0.70 -2.38 -1.37
N ASN A 66 0.41 -1.33 -0.60
CA ASN A 66 -0.87 -1.21 0.11
C ASN A 66 -2.02 -0.78 -0.82
N ASP A 67 -1.72 -0.47 -2.09
CA ASP A 67 -2.74 -0.17 -3.10
C ASP A 67 -3.67 -1.36 -3.36
N ILE A 68 -3.21 -2.58 -3.07
CA ILE A 68 -3.98 -3.82 -3.18
C ILE A 68 -5.25 -3.79 -2.33
N VAL A 69 -5.20 -3.17 -1.15
CA VAL A 69 -6.35 -3.04 -0.25
C VAL A 69 -7.44 -2.24 -0.94
N LEU A 70 -7.06 -1.16 -1.63
CA LEU A 70 -7.98 -0.32 -2.39
C LEU A 70 -8.42 -1.00 -3.70
N LYS A 71 -7.51 -1.63 -4.45
CA LYS A 71 -7.83 -2.39 -5.66
C LYS A 71 -8.86 -3.50 -5.38
N MET A 72 -8.76 -4.19 -4.24
CA MET A 72 -9.67 -5.28 -3.89
C MET A 72 -11.04 -4.79 -3.41
N LYS A 73 -11.05 -3.72 -2.61
CA LYS A 73 -12.28 -3.27 -1.92
C LYS A 73 -13.06 -2.22 -2.70
N TYR A 74 -12.37 -1.39 -3.49
CA TYR A 74 -12.93 -0.28 -4.25
C TYR A 74 -12.39 -0.24 -5.69
N PRO A 75 -12.41 -1.34 -6.47
CA PRO A 75 -11.69 -1.45 -7.75
C PRO A 75 -12.00 -0.31 -8.73
N ASP A 76 -13.28 -0.04 -8.99
CA ASP A 76 -13.70 0.97 -9.97
C ASP A 76 -13.46 2.39 -9.48
N GLU A 77 -13.79 2.67 -8.22
CA GLU A 77 -13.63 4.00 -7.61
C GLU A 77 -12.17 4.37 -7.45
N PHE A 78 -11.31 3.40 -7.10
CA PHE A 78 -9.87 3.58 -7.00
C PHE A 78 -9.27 3.95 -8.36
N LEU A 79 -9.59 3.21 -9.42
CA LEU A 79 -9.09 3.49 -10.77
C LEU A 79 -9.57 4.86 -11.29
N ARG A 80 -10.85 5.19 -11.07
CA ARG A 80 -11.38 6.52 -11.41
C ARG A 80 -10.67 7.63 -10.63
N THR A 81 -10.46 7.44 -9.33
CA THR A 81 -9.79 8.41 -8.48
C THR A 81 -8.36 8.69 -8.95
N LEU A 82 -7.60 7.65 -9.33
CA LEU A 82 -6.27 7.82 -9.88
C LEU A 82 -6.28 8.59 -11.20
N LYS A 83 -7.23 8.29 -12.09
CA LYS A 83 -7.34 8.94 -13.41
C LYS A 83 -7.74 10.41 -13.30
N ASP A 84 -8.75 10.69 -12.47
CA ASP A 84 -9.39 12.00 -12.40
C ASP A 84 -8.75 12.88 -11.31
N SER A 85 -7.74 12.38 -10.59
CA SER A 85 -7.16 13.03 -9.40
C SER A 85 -8.23 13.40 -8.35
N GLY A 86 -9.23 12.53 -8.21
CA GLY A 86 -10.39 12.72 -7.33
C GLY A 86 -10.11 12.40 -5.86
N VAL A 87 -11.18 12.15 -5.11
CA VAL A 87 -11.12 11.76 -3.70
C VAL A 87 -11.87 10.44 -3.49
N LEU A 88 -11.20 9.44 -2.93
CA LEU A 88 -11.78 8.12 -2.63
C LEU A 88 -12.35 8.11 -1.20
N ASN A 89 -13.63 7.78 -1.04
CA ASN A 89 -14.22 7.60 0.29
C ASN A 89 -13.92 6.20 0.81
N ILE A 90 -13.40 6.08 2.03
CA ILE A 90 -13.07 4.78 2.62
C ILE A 90 -13.67 4.62 4.02
N ASP A 91 -13.84 3.37 4.45
CA ASP A 91 -14.26 3.06 5.81
C ASP A 91 -13.08 3.04 6.80
N SER A 92 -13.42 2.94 8.09
CA SER A 92 -12.49 3.00 9.21
C SER A 92 -11.44 1.89 9.21
N ALA A 93 -11.79 0.67 8.78
CA ALA A 93 -10.87 -0.45 8.76
C ALA A 93 -9.78 -0.22 7.71
N THR A 94 -10.18 0.21 6.51
CA THR A 94 -9.22 0.56 5.46
C THR A 94 -8.39 1.79 5.83
N PHE A 95 -9.00 2.80 6.46
CA PHE A 95 -8.24 3.98 6.90
C PHE A 95 -7.16 3.61 7.92
N TYR A 96 -7.49 2.76 8.88
CA TYR A 96 -6.53 2.31 9.89
C TYR A 96 -5.35 1.56 9.28
N GLU A 97 -5.59 0.76 8.23
CA GLU A 97 -4.54 0.04 7.51
C GLU A 97 -3.61 0.97 6.73
N LEU A 98 -4.17 2.03 6.12
CA LEU A 98 -3.45 2.99 5.27
C LEU A 98 -2.90 4.22 6.02
N ARG A 99 -3.17 4.39 7.31
CA ARG A 99 -2.79 5.61 8.05
C ARG A 99 -1.28 5.92 8.04
N LYS A 100 -0.44 4.90 7.89
CA LYS A 100 1.03 5.05 7.78
C LYS A 100 1.48 5.63 6.44
N ASP A 101 0.63 5.51 5.42
CA ASP A 101 0.88 5.99 4.07
C ASP A 101 0.44 7.44 3.89
N ILE A 102 -0.14 8.06 4.94
CA ILE A 102 -0.48 9.47 4.98
C ILE A 102 0.79 10.30 4.81
N VAL A 103 0.68 11.29 3.94
CA VAL A 103 1.72 12.25 3.60
C VAL A 103 1.62 13.44 4.54
N THR A 104 2.74 13.86 5.09
CA THR A 104 2.86 15.08 5.90
C THR A 104 3.96 15.96 5.32
N PRO A 105 3.83 17.30 5.34
CA PRO A 105 4.87 18.21 4.86
C PRO A 105 6.20 17.99 5.58
N GLN A 106 7.30 18.06 4.83
CA GLN A 106 8.65 17.82 5.33
C GLN A 106 9.51 19.08 5.13
N PRO A 107 9.99 19.73 6.21
CA PRO A 107 10.71 21.00 6.12
C PRO A 107 11.94 20.98 5.22
N LEU A 108 12.69 19.87 5.20
CA LEU A 108 13.86 19.71 4.32
C LEU A 108 13.44 19.81 2.85
N ILE A 109 12.44 19.01 2.46
CA ILE A 109 11.93 18.99 1.09
C ILE A 109 11.34 20.35 0.70
N ASP A 110 10.57 20.98 1.57
CA ASP A 110 9.98 22.31 1.33
C ASP A 110 11.06 23.38 1.10
N SER A 111 12.15 23.33 1.86
CA SER A 111 13.26 24.28 1.75
C SER A 111 13.97 24.22 0.39
N ILE A 112 13.95 23.04 -0.26
CA ILE A 112 14.56 22.80 -1.56
C ILE A 112 13.55 23.05 -2.68
N PHE A 113 12.30 22.57 -2.52
CA PHE A 113 11.26 22.64 -3.55
C PHE A 113 11.00 24.07 -4.00
N LYS A 114 10.73 24.99 -3.06
CA LYS A 114 10.38 26.40 -3.36
C LYS A 114 9.37 26.58 -4.53
N GLY A 115 8.51 25.59 -4.77
CA GLY A 115 7.53 25.58 -5.85
C GLY A 115 8.05 25.14 -7.23
N ASN A 116 9.32 24.73 -7.35
CA ASN A 116 9.92 24.27 -8.60
C ASN A 116 10.37 22.80 -8.49
N VAL A 117 9.75 21.93 -9.28
CA VAL A 117 10.06 20.49 -9.28
C VAL A 117 11.47 20.20 -9.81
N ASP A 118 11.98 20.99 -10.76
CA ASP A 118 13.33 20.82 -11.32
C ASP A 118 14.42 20.99 -10.25
N THR A 119 14.15 21.84 -9.25
CA THR A 119 15.08 22.01 -8.11
C THR A 119 15.13 20.75 -7.26
N LEU A 120 14.01 20.07 -7.04
CA LEU A 120 14.00 18.77 -6.36
C LEU A 120 14.72 17.70 -7.17
N LEU A 121 14.47 17.64 -8.48
CA LEU A 121 15.11 16.67 -9.37
C LEU A 121 16.64 16.82 -9.34
N SER A 122 17.13 18.03 -9.60
CA SER A 122 18.58 18.33 -9.61
C SER A 122 19.26 18.16 -8.25
N HIS A 123 18.51 18.25 -7.15
CA HIS A 123 19.05 18.13 -5.81
C HIS A 123 19.04 16.69 -5.30
N PHE A 124 17.97 15.93 -5.56
CA PHE A 124 17.79 14.60 -4.97
C PHE A 124 18.13 13.45 -5.90
N PHE A 125 18.17 13.66 -7.22
CA PHE A 125 18.41 12.59 -8.19
C PHE A 125 19.71 12.83 -8.96
N ASP A 126 20.42 11.74 -9.23
CA ASP A 126 21.62 11.74 -10.07
C ASP A 126 21.27 11.79 -11.57
N ASP A 127 22.30 11.85 -12.42
CA ASP A 127 22.14 11.88 -13.88
C ASP A 127 21.46 10.61 -14.44
N ASN A 128 21.43 9.52 -13.68
CA ASN A 128 20.75 8.28 -14.04
C ASN A 128 19.30 8.22 -13.51
N GLY A 129 18.85 9.26 -12.80
CA GLY A 129 17.52 9.34 -12.21
C GLY A 129 17.36 8.54 -10.92
N PHE A 130 18.45 8.12 -10.27
CA PHE A 130 18.42 7.47 -8.96
C PHE A 130 18.56 8.49 -7.83
N ILE A 131 17.94 8.21 -6.69
CA ILE A 131 18.10 9.06 -5.52
C ILE A 131 19.56 9.07 -5.06
N ALA A 132 20.13 10.26 -4.90
CA ALA A 132 21.53 10.48 -4.58
C ALA A 132 21.79 10.58 -3.06
N PHE A 133 20.73 10.68 -2.26
CA PHE A 133 20.80 10.89 -0.81
C PHE A 133 19.82 9.97 -0.08
N GLU A 134 20.19 9.52 1.12
CA GLU A 134 19.25 8.83 2.01
C GLU A 134 18.25 9.84 2.58
N LEU A 135 16.97 9.53 2.45
CA LEU A 135 15.86 10.26 3.04
C LEU A 135 15.19 9.38 4.09
N SER A 136 14.59 10.01 5.10
CA SER A 136 13.67 9.29 5.97
C SER A 136 12.42 8.85 5.19
N TYR A 137 11.73 7.83 5.70
CA TYR A 137 10.51 7.32 5.07
C TYR A 137 9.43 8.40 4.85
N ASP A 138 9.31 9.37 5.78
CA ASP A 138 8.34 10.46 5.64
C ASP A 138 8.79 11.50 4.60
N GLU A 139 10.10 11.77 4.48
CA GLU A 139 10.69 12.60 3.42
C GLU A 139 10.52 11.98 2.05
N GLU A 140 10.78 10.68 1.90
CA GLU A 140 10.53 9.95 0.65
C GLU A 140 9.06 10.04 0.25
N LYS A 141 8.13 9.74 1.16
CA LYS A 141 6.68 9.85 0.88
C LYS A 141 6.29 11.25 0.43
N TYR A 142 6.80 12.30 1.09
CA TYR A 142 6.46 13.67 0.72
C TYR A 142 7.05 14.08 -0.63
N LEU A 143 8.31 13.71 -0.90
CA LEU A 143 8.97 13.89 -2.18
C LEU A 143 8.18 13.21 -3.30
N ILE A 144 7.82 11.93 -3.11
CA ILE A 144 7.03 11.15 -4.09
C ILE A 144 5.68 11.81 -4.36
N ASP A 145 4.98 12.33 -3.35
CA ASP A 145 3.70 13.03 -3.57
C ASP A 145 3.87 14.29 -4.42
N ILE A 146 4.92 15.09 -4.19
CA ILE A 146 5.22 16.27 -5.01
C ILE A 146 5.51 15.85 -6.46
N LEU A 147 6.38 14.86 -6.65
CA LEU A 147 6.74 14.36 -7.98
C LEU A 147 5.53 13.80 -8.73
N TYR A 148 4.70 13.01 -8.06
CA TYR A 148 3.48 12.46 -8.63
C TYR A 148 2.50 13.55 -9.08
N ARG A 149 2.34 14.62 -8.29
CA ARG A 149 1.53 15.79 -8.67
C ARG A 149 2.06 16.51 -9.92
N ASN A 150 3.37 16.47 -10.12
CA ASN A 150 4.05 16.98 -11.32
C ASN A 150 4.17 15.94 -12.45
N LYS A 151 3.43 14.82 -12.37
CA LYS A 151 3.41 13.74 -13.38
C LYS A 151 4.74 13.02 -13.57
N ILE A 152 5.60 13.06 -12.55
CA ILE A 152 6.85 12.32 -12.50
C ILE A 152 6.61 11.06 -11.67
N LEU A 153 6.78 9.91 -12.29
CA LEU A 153 6.60 8.62 -11.64
C LEU A 153 7.91 8.19 -11.00
N VAL A 154 7.80 7.59 -9.82
CA VAL A 154 8.95 7.11 -9.05
C VAL A 154 8.69 5.66 -8.69
N ASN A 155 9.73 4.86 -8.74
CA ASN A 155 9.71 3.45 -8.38
C ASN A 155 10.95 3.13 -7.54
N VAL A 156 11.07 1.89 -7.07
CA VAL A 156 12.23 1.42 -6.29
C VAL A 156 12.87 0.26 -7.02
N ALA A 157 14.17 0.35 -7.24
CA ALA A 157 14.93 -0.71 -7.88
C ALA A 157 14.95 -1.96 -6.99
N CYS A 158 14.69 -3.12 -7.60
CA CYS A 158 14.55 -4.39 -6.90
C CYS A 158 15.86 -4.80 -6.22
N GLU A 159 17.00 -4.52 -6.85
CA GLU A 159 18.32 -4.96 -6.41
C GLU A 159 18.89 -4.07 -5.30
N SER A 160 18.71 -2.76 -5.41
CA SER A 160 19.33 -1.79 -4.51
C SER A 160 18.38 -1.24 -3.44
N GLY A 161 17.07 -1.31 -3.67
CA GLY A 161 16.08 -0.67 -2.82
C GLY A 161 16.01 0.86 -2.98
N TYR A 162 16.82 1.46 -3.86
CA TYR A 162 16.82 2.90 -4.08
C TYR A 162 15.66 3.37 -4.95
N LEU A 163 15.15 4.56 -4.62
CA LEU A 163 14.19 5.27 -5.46
C LEU A 163 14.81 5.68 -6.79
N TYR A 164 14.06 5.56 -7.87
CA TYR A 164 14.44 6.06 -9.18
C TYR A 164 13.23 6.60 -9.95
N ILE A 165 13.48 7.51 -10.89
CA ILE A 165 12.47 8.08 -11.77
C ILE A 165 12.10 7.07 -12.86
N ASP A 166 10.82 6.72 -12.93
CA ASP A 166 10.26 5.78 -13.90
C ASP A 166 9.83 6.56 -15.15
N ASN A 167 10.66 6.53 -16.19
CA ASN A 167 10.49 7.26 -17.45
C ASN A 167 9.64 6.49 -18.47
#